data_AF-A0A1Y2FC84-F1
#
_entry.id   AF-A0A1Y2FC84-F1
#
_cell.length_a   1.000
_cell.length_b   1.000
_cell.length_c   1.000
_cell.angle_alpha   90.00
_cell.angle_beta   90.00
_cell.angle_gamma   90.00
#
_symmetry.space_group_name_H-M   'P 1'
#
loop_
_entity.id
_entity.type
_entity.pdbx_description
1 polymer ?
#
loop_
_entity_poly.entity_id
_entity_poly.type
_entity_poly.pdbx_seq_one_letter_code
_entity_poly.pdbx_strand_id
1 'polypeptide(L)'
;MLRIRCFNQALRSISAPAARFASTVSAVPKPRGPYASCSQAIELTSAGSIADVDTFLKKIGRDLHKVAAPKITEWPQLFQMSAHDLKEAGLSPRQRKYLLLWREKYRQGEEPYALPVMRKKHGGERKRKAAGKQ
;
A
#
# COMPACT_ATOMS: atom_id res chain seq x y z
N MET A 1 -19.36 -26.66 74.43
CA MET A 1 -20.07 -26.96 73.17
C MET A 1 -19.20 -26.51 72.01
N LEU A 2 -18.89 -27.44 71.10
CA LEU A 2 -18.59 -27.28 69.65
C LEU A 2 -17.65 -26.16 69.17
N ARG A 3 -16.83 -26.31 68.14
CA ARG A 3 -16.21 -27.40 67.37
C ARG A 3 -15.41 -26.62 66.30
N ILE A 4 -14.14 -26.98 66.09
CA ILE A 4 -13.53 -27.26 64.77
C ILE A 4 -13.82 -26.24 63.64
N ARG A 5 -12.77 -25.61 63.08
CA ARG A 5 -12.20 -25.94 61.75
C ARG A 5 -11.19 -24.88 61.32
N CYS A 6 -9.92 -25.29 61.34
CA CYS A 6 -8.96 -24.90 60.32
C CYS A 6 -9.64 -25.01 58.96
N PHE A 7 -9.68 -23.92 58.19
CA PHE A 7 -10.00 -23.99 56.78
C PHE A 7 -8.88 -23.33 56.00
N ASN A 8 -7.88 -24.18 55.78
CA ASN A 8 -6.90 -24.10 54.74
C ASN A 8 -7.63 -23.94 53.40
N GLN A 9 -7.45 -22.83 52.70
CA GLN A 9 -7.84 -22.71 51.30
C GLN A 9 -6.74 -22.03 50.49
N ALA A 10 -5.84 -22.90 50.02
CA ALA A 10 -5.39 -22.99 48.64
C ALA A 10 -4.99 -21.68 47.94
N LEU A 11 -3.68 -21.50 47.81
CA LEU A 11 -3.05 -20.80 46.69
C LEU A 11 -3.58 -21.41 45.37
N ARG A 12 -4.50 -20.71 44.71
CA ARG A 12 -4.85 -21.00 43.32
C ARG A 12 -3.67 -20.55 42.47
N SER A 13 -2.91 -21.51 41.96
CA SER A 13 -1.99 -21.30 40.86
C SER A 13 -2.76 -20.72 39.67
N ILE A 14 -2.48 -19.47 39.33
CA ILE A 14 -2.92 -18.90 38.06
C ILE A 14 -1.98 -19.51 37.01
N SER A 15 -2.33 -20.71 36.53
CA SER A 15 -1.79 -21.24 35.29
C SER A 15 -2.27 -20.32 34.18
N ALA A 16 -1.36 -19.53 33.64
CA ALA A 16 -1.60 -18.72 32.45
C ALA A 16 -1.94 -19.67 31.29
N PRO A 17 -3.10 -19.55 30.63
CA PRO A 17 -3.22 -20.09 29.29
C PRO A 17 -2.27 -19.27 28.43
N ALA A 18 -1.19 -19.91 27.96
CA ALA A 18 -0.41 -19.40 26.84
C ALA A 18 -1.37 -19.29 25.65
N ALA A 19 -2.02 -18.14 25.52
CA ALA A 19 -2.73 -17.76 24.34
C ALA A 19 -1.68 -17.74 23.23
N ARG A 20 -1.64 -18.86 22.50
CA ARG A 20 -0.96 -18.92 21.22
C ARG A 20 -1.56 -17.79 20.43
N PHE A 21 -0.76 -16.75 20.22
CA PHE A 21 -1.01 -15.75 19.22
C PHE A 21 -0.99 -16.53 17.91
N ALA A 22 -2.15 -17.09 17.56
CA ALA A 22 -2.37 -17.72 16.28
C ALA A 22 -2.16 -16.59 15.29
N SER A 23 -0.96 -16.61 14.70
CA SER A 23 -0.59 -15.70 13.64
C SER A 23 -1.54 -16.02 12.49
N THR A 24 -2.69 -15.37 12.50
CA THR A 24 -3.44 -15.09 11.29
C THR A 24 -2.56 -14.11 10.54
N VAL A 25 -1.48 -14.63 9.95
CA VAL A 25 -0.71 -13.92 8.94
C VAL A 25 -1.76 -13.62 7.88
N SER A 26 -2.30 -12.41 7.92
CA SER A 26 -3.19 -11.89 6.89
C SER A 26 -2.55 -12.24 5.56
N ALA A 27 -3.31 -12.92 4.70
CA ALA A 27 -2.98 -13.28 3.32
C ALA A 27 -1.62 -12.74 2.86
N VAL A 28 -0.65 -13.64 2.69
CA VAL A 28 0.63 -13.31 2.04
C VAL A 28 0.28 -12.46 0.81
N PRO A 29 0.81 -11.22 0.69
CA PRO A 29 0.57 -10.42 -0.51
C PRO A 29 0.95 -11.30 -1.70
N LYS A 30 0.17 -11.25 -2.80
CA LYS A 30 0.44 -12.03 -4.03
C LYS A 30 1.95 -12.12 -4.20
N PRO A 31 2.54 -13.34 -4.31
CA PRO A 31 3.98 -13.48 -4.41
C PRO A 31 4.45 -12.45 -5.43
N ARG A 32 5.48 -11.65 -5.08
CA ARG A 32 6.18 -10.81 -6.06
C ARG A 32 6.37 -11.74 -7.25
N GLY A 33 5.72 -11.46 -8.37
CA GLY A 33 5.42 -12.49 -9.39
C GLY A 33 6.68 -13.22 -9.88
N PRO A 34 6.56 -14.21 -10.77
CA PRO A 34 7.71 -14.98 -11.28
C PRO A 34 8.82 -14.17 -12.02
N TYR A 35 8.79 -12.84 -12.00
CA TYR A 35 9.77 -11.94 -12.60
C TYR A 35 10.99 -11.71 -11.70
N ALA A 36 11.80 -12.76 -11.57
CA ALA A 36 13.09 -12.75 -10.90
C ALA A 36 14.20 -12.00 -11.68
N SER A 37 13.95 -11.59 -12.93
CA SER A 37 14.94 -10.91 -13.78
C SER A 37 14.43 -9.58 -14.36
N CYS A 38 15.30 -8.57 -14.35
CA CYS A 38 15.13 -7.27 -15.01
C CYS A 38 14.94 -7.41 -16.54
N SER A 39 15.52 -8.44 -17.16
CA SER A 39 15.45 -8.65 -18.62
C SER A 39 14.10 -9.15 -19.11
N GLN A 40 13.40 -9.98 -18.33
CA GLN A 40 12.09 -10.49 -18.71
C GLN A 40 11.05 -9.36 -18.84
N ALA A 41 11.21 -8.27 -18.08
CA ALA A 41 10.28 -7.13 -18.09
C ALA A 41 10.30 -6.35 -19.43
N ILE A 42 11.32 -6.54 -20.27
CA ILE A 42 11.49 -5.87 -21.56
C ILE A 42 10.73 -6.64 -22.67
N GLU A 43 10.43 -7.93 -22.49
CA GLU A 43 9.80 -8.79 -23.51
C GLU A 43 8.26 -8.81 -23.48
N LEU A 44 7.63 -8.20 -22.47
CA LEU A 44 6.16 -8.04 -22.38
C LEU A 44 5.59 -6.85 -23.19
N THR A 45 6.44 -6.18 -23.98
CA THR A 45 6.13 -4.98 -24.74
C THR A 45 5.04 -5.16 -25.82
N SER A 46 4.62 -6.39 -26.13
CA SER A 46 3.57 -6.66 -27.14
C SER A 46 2.17 -6.96 -26.58
N ALA A 47 2.01 -7.18 -25.26
CA ALA A 47 0.74 -7.66 -24.69
C ALA A 47 -0.10 -6.57 -23.98
N GLY A 48 0.47 -5.39 -23.71
CA GLY A 48 -0.21 -4.28 -23.02
C GLY A 48 -0.19 -3.01 -23.86
N SER A 49 -1.36 -2.40 -24.05
CA SER A 49 -1.64 -1.32 -25.03
C SER A 49 -0.95 0.03 -24.79
N ILE A 50 -0.01 0.12 -23.84
CA ILE A 50 0.56 1.38 -23.35
C ILE A 50 2.08 1.33 -23.54
N ALA A 51 2.55 1.92 -24.65
CA ALA A 51 3.97 2.05 -24.97
C ALA A 51 4.56 3.42 -24.58
N ASP A 52 3.74 4.34 -24.06
CA ASP A 52 4.13 5.72 -23.78
C ASP A 52 4.08 6.04 -22.28
N VAL A 53 5.15 6.67 -21.78
CA VAL A 53 5.28 7.11 -20.38
C VAL A 53 4.18 8.09 -20.04
N ASP A 54 3.87 8.99 -20.96
CA ASP A 54 2.95 10.09 -20.73
C ASP A 54 1.51 9.58 -20.56
N THR A 55 1.09 8.66 -21.42
CA THR A 55 -0.20 7.96 -21.29
C THR A 55 -0.30 7.15 -19.98
N PHE A 56 0.76 6.47 -19.55
CA PHE A 56 0.78 5.74 -18.29
C PHE A 56 0.61 6.67 -17.08
N LEU A 57 1.38 7.76 -17.04
CA LEU A 57 1.33 8.74 -15.94
C LEU A 57 -0.03 9.46 -15.89
N LYS A 58 -0.67 9.72 -17.04
CA LYS A 58 -2.03 10.26 -17.12
C LYS A 58 -3.06 9.26 -16.59
N LYS A 59 -2.97 7.98 -16.94
CA LYS A 59 -3.90 6.93 -16.48
C LYS A 59 -3.87 6.75 -14.96
N ILE A 60 -2.71 6.75 -14.32
CA ILE A 60 -2.60 6.58 -12.85
C ILE A 60 -3.02 7.83 -12.04
N GLY A 61 -2.93 9.03 -12.65
CA GLY A 61 -3.38 10.30 -12.08
C GLY A 61 -2.53 10.87 -10.93
N ARG A 62 -3.18 11.57 -9.99
CA ARG A 62 -2.58 12.21 -8.78
C ARG A 62 -1.48 13.25 -9.07
N ASP A 63 -1.68 14.02 -10.14
CA ASP A 63 -0.74 15.05 -10.62
C ASP A 63 0.68 14.50 -10.93
N LEU A 64 0.85 13.19 -11.09
CA LEU A 64 2.16 12.63 -11.43
C LEU A 64 2.64 13.07 -12.81
N HIS A 65 1.73 13.18 -13.77
CA HIS A 65 2.06 13.69 -15.11
C HIS A 65 2.79 15.04 -15.05
N LYS A 66 2.37 15.98 -14.18
CA LYS A 66 2.98 17.32 -14.09
C LYS A 66 4.43 17.30 -13.57
N VAL A 67 4.76 16.34 -12.70
CA VAL A 67 6.06 16.30 -12.01
C VAL A 67 7.02 15.29 -12.65
N ALA A 68 6.50 14.16 -13.12
CA ALA A 68 7.30 13.04 -13.62
C ALA A 68 7.53 13.07 -15.14
N ALA A 69 6.57 13.57 -15.95
CA ALA A 69 6.74 13.66 -17.41
C ALA A 69 8.01 14.42 -17.86
N PRO A 70 8.39 15.58 -17.27
CA PRO A 70 9.61 16.28 -17.69
C PRO A 70 10.91 15.62 -17.22
N LYS A 71 10.84 14.57 -16.40
CA LYS A 71 12.01 13.90 -15.78
C LYS A 71 12.25 12.50 -16.32
N ILE A 72 11.18 11.83 -16.75
CA ILE A 72 11.20 10.45 -17.23
C ILE A 72 10.66 10.49 -18.66
N THR A 73 11.56 10.53 -19.62
CA THR A 73 11.19 10.55 -21.05
C THR A 73 11.09 9.14 -21.61
N GLU A 74 11.97 8.25 -21.16
CA GLU A 74 12.05 6.89 -21.69
C GLU A 74 11.22 5.88 -20.90
N TRP A 75 10.46 5.05 -21.62
CA TRP A 75 9.72 3.92 -21.04
C TRP A 75 10.60 2.97 -20.21
N PRO A 76 11.77 2.49 -20.68
CA PRO A 76 12.63 1.63 -19.86
C PRO A 76 13.18 2.35 -18.61
N GLN A 77 13.45 3.65 -18.70
CA GLN A 77 13.96 4.44 -17.57
C GLN A 77 12.94 4.46 -16.42
N LEU A 78 11.64 4.54 -16.72
CA LEU A 78 10.57 4.48 -15.72
C LEU A 78 10.69 3.24 -14.82
N PHE A 79 11.04 2.08 -15.38
CA PHE A 79 11.12 0.81 -14.66
C PHE A 79 12.48 0.55 -14.02
N GLN A 80 13.53 1.28 -14.39
CA GLN A 80 14.87 1.14 -13.84
C GLN A 80 15.10 2.07 -12.64
N MET A 81 14.53 3.28 -12.64
CA MET A 81 14.80 4.28 -11.59
C MET A 81 14.51 3.77 -10.18
N SER A 82 15.43 4.06 -9.26
CA SER A 82 15.27 3.74 -7.84
C SER A 82 14.52 4.85 -7.08
N ALA A 83 14.15 4.58 -5.83
CA ALA A 83 13.55 5.60 -4.96
C ALA A 83 14.48 6.80 -4.70
N HIS A 84 15.80 6.58 -4.76
CA HIS A 84 16.81 7.62 -4.59
C HIS A 84 16.85 8.53 -5.81
N ASP A 85 16.91 7.96 -7.02
CA ASP A 85 16.95 8.74 -8.26
C ASP A 85 15.68 9.58 -8.42
N LEU A 86 14.52 9.05 -8.01
CA LEU A 86 13.27 9.80 -7.99
C LEU A 86 13.25 10.92 -6.95
N LYS A 87 14.02 10.80 -5.86
CA LYS A 87 14.17 11.87 -4.87
C LYS A 87 15.00 13.00 -5.45
N GLU A 88 16.12 12.68 -6.09
CA GLU A 88 16.98 13.66 -6.77
C GLU A 88 16.26 14.35 -7.94
N ALA A 89 15.36 13.63 -8.62
CA ALA A 89 14.48 14.19 -9.64
C ALA A 89 13.41 15.17 -9.09
N GLY A 90 13.29 15.31 -7.77
CA GLY A 90 12.39 16.28 -7.11
C GLY A 90 10.96 15.77 -6.84
N LEU A 91 10.69 14.46 -6.96
CA LEU A 91 9.36 13.93 -6.64
C LEU A 91 9.13 13.94 -5.12
N SER A 92 7.93 14.32 -4.68
CA SER A 92 7.55 14.23 -3.27
C SER A 92 7.52 12.77 -2.79
N PRO A 93 7.75 12.49 -1.49
CA PRO A 93 7.70 11.12 -0.95
C PRO A 93 6.40 10.38 -1.25
N ARG A 94 5.27 11.09 -1.34
CA ARG A 94 3.96 10.51 -1.67
C ARG A 94 3.90 10.06 -3.14
N GLN A 95 4.41 10.88 -4.06
CA GLN A 95 4.45 10.56 -5.48
C GLN A 95 5.39 9.39 -5.76
N ARG A 96 6.57 9.35 -5.13
CA ARG A 96 7.52 8.23 -5.28
C ARG A 96 6.92 6.89 -4.86
N LYS A 97 6.31 6.83 -3.67
CA LYS A 97 5.65 5.60 -3.17
C LYS A 97 4.54 5.15 -4.12
N TYR A 98 3.76 6.10 -4.64
CA TYR A 98 2.66 5.80 -5.56
C TYR A 98 3.15 5.29 -6.91
N LEU A 99 4.22 5.87 -7.46
CA LEU A 99 4.83 5.45 -8.71
C LEU A 99 5.38 4.02 -8.62
N LEU A 100 6.14 3.73 -7.54
CA LEU A 100 6.72 2.41 -7.33
C LEU A 100 5.64 1.34 -7.12
N LEU A 101 4.57 1.67 -6.41
CA LEU A 101 3.41 0.79 -6.25
C LEU A 101 2.78 0.46 -7.61
N TRP A 102 2.58 1.46 -8.47
CA TRP A 102 1.99 1.23 -9.79
C TRP A 102 2.92 0.50 -10.75
N ARG A 103 4.22 0.74 -10.69
CA ARG A 103 5.21 -0.06 -11.45
C ARG A 103 5.12 -1.53 -11.07
N GLU A 104 5.03 -1.83 -9.78
CA GLU A 104 4.92 -3.21 -9.33
C GLU A 104 3.58 -3.85 -9.72
N LYS A 105 2.48 -3.11 -9.60
CA LYS A 105 1.16 -3.55 -10.11
C LYS A 105 1.17 -3.83 -11.60
N TYR A 106 1.83 -2.96 -12.38
CA TYR A 106 1.97 -3.14 -13.81
C TYR A 106 2.78 -4.40 -14.15
N ARG A 107 3.86 -4.67 -13.41
CA ARG A 107 4.63 -5.94 -13.54
C ARG A 107 3.81 -7.17 -13.17
N GLN A 108 2.81 -7.02 -12.30
CA GLN A 108 1.88 -8.09 -11.91
C GLN A 108 0.73 -8.27 -12.90
N GLY A 109 0.70 -7.51 -14.00
CA GLY A 109 -0.34 -7.57 -15.03
C GLY A 109 -1.62 -6.80 -14.66
N GLU A 110 -1.60 -5.94 -13.64
CA GLU A 110 -2.73 -5.04 -13.39
C GLU A 110 -2.70 -3.83 -14.34
N GLU A 111 -3.84 -3.53 -14.96
CA GLU A 111 -3.96 -2.35 -15.81
C GLU A 111 -3.92 -1.05 -14.96
N PRO A 112 -3.19 -0.01 -15.39
CA PRO A 112 -3.17 1.28 -14.68
C PRO A 112 -4.52 1.99 -14.78
N TYR A 113 -5.06 2.38 -13.63
CA TYR A 113 -6.25 3.22 -13.54
C TYR A 113 -6.12 4.26 -12.42
N ALA A 114 -6.90 5.34 -12.49
CA ALA A 114 -6.86 6.38 -11.48
C ALA A 114 -7.58 5.90 -10.20
N LEU A 115 -6.82 5.60 -9.15
CA LEU A 115 -7.39 5.24 -7.85
C LEU A 115 -8.16 6.43 -7.25
N PRO A 116 -9.50 6.32 -7.07
CA PRO A 116 -10.31 7.43 -6.62
C PRO A 116 -9.88 7.87 -5.22
N VAL A 117 -9.79 9.18 -5.03
CA VAL A 117 -9.50 9.74 -3.71
C VAL A 117 -10.84 9.93 -3.01
N MET A 118 -11.06 9.21 -1.90
CA MET A 118 -12.25 9.41 -1.10
C MET A 118 -12.24 10.83 -0.52
N ARG A 119 -13.23 11.63 -0.91
CA ARG A 119 -13.49 12.96 -0.33
C ARG A 119 -14.67 12.86 0.63
N LYS A 120 -14.60 13.58 1.75
CA LYS A 120 -15.69 13.62 2.73
C LYS A 120 -16.80 14.53 2.19
N LYS A 121 -18.03 14.01 2.03
CA LYS A 121 -19.20 14.75 1.49
C LYS A 121 -19.57 15.99 2.34
N HIS A 122 -19.66 15.82 3.66
CA HIS A 122 -20.09 16.88 4.60
C HIS A 122 -18.98 17.26 5.59
N GLY A 123 -17.72 17.20 5.16
CA GLY A 123 -16.57 17.39 6.06
C GLY A 123 -16.39 16.28 7.10
N GLY A 124 -15.47 16.51 8.04
CA GLY A 124 -15.21 15.58 9.14
C GLY A 124 -16.40 15.53 10.12
N GLU A 125 -16.55 14.41 10.83
CA GLU A 125 -17.61 14.18 11.81
C GLU A 125 -17.80 15.36 12.77
N ARG A 126 -16.70 15.91 13.29
CA ARG A 126 -16.71 17.07 14.20
C ARG A 126 -17.34 18.33 13.58
N LYS A 127 -17.18 18.54 12.26
CA LYS A 127 -17.75 19.69 11.56
C LYS A 127 -19.21 19.52 11.16
N ARG A 128 -19.74 18.29 11.14
CA ARG A 128 -21.15 18.02 10.77
C ARG A 128 -22.13 18.65 11.77
N LYS A 129 -21.82 18.60 13.08
CA LYS A 129 -22.66 19.18 14.13
C LYS A 129 -22.77 20.71 14.04
N ALA A 130 -21.72 21.38 13.58
CA ALA A 130 -21.72 22.83 13.41
C ALA A 130 -22.49 23.29 12.16
N ALA A 131 -22.55 22.47 11.11
CA ALA A 131 -23.21 22.81 9.85
C ALA A 131 -24.75 22.62 9.86
N GLY A 132 -25.30 21.98 10.90
CA GLY A 132 -26.74 21.71 11.05
C GLY A 132 -27.50 22.70 11.94
N LYS A 133 -26.91 23.87 12.25
CA LYS A 133 -27.57 24.93 13.02
C LYS A 133 -28.07 26.00 12.04
N GLN A 134 -29.33 25.88 11.63
CA GLN A 134 -30.12 26.97 11.03
C GLN A 134 -31.20 27.34 12.04
#